data_AF-A0A498H2Q1-F1
#
_entry.id   AF-A0A498H2Q1-F1
#
_cell.length_a   1.000
_cell.length_b   1.000
_cell.length_c   1.000
_cell.angle_alpha   90.00
_cell.angle_beta   90.00
_cell.angle_gamma   90.00
#
_symmetry.space_group_name_H-M   'P 1'
#
loop_
_entity.id
_entity.type
_entity.pdbx_description
1 polymer ?
#
loop_
_entity_poly.entity_id
_entity_poly.type
_entity_poly.pdbx_seq_one_letter_code
_entity_poly.pdbx_strand_id
1 'polypeptide(L)'
;MNELDDFLEPLHQGVWEVAVPKESVEGSPGTGWAKSAINLPTPGTIASYRKGQYHVHETATEWRVHLDRYDPKVHPLLHLVDDAPLVFMISGTLLALIMDTKSALRRETSSLVAEQKAAWQLLLVAGFCMMLIGVLIGIDPLSSFERIVILGVRLSVLCLALVIIAKGLDPRSFRVVSGGRVLLGFGILAVGLTSFSLDLEWVASSFVLILALWAFASAVVSLKRTVRGRFDVPEGFYKRLGIGIASLLFAVLILAVPDAVEELLVYAVSAIALLFGFLLVLEGLGFRRRMKAEV
;
A
#
# COMPACT_ATOMS: atom_id res chain seq x y z
N MET A 1 -9.54 6.99 -40.37
CA MET A 1 -8.57 6.16 -39.64
C MET A 1 -8.30 6.92 -38.37
N ASN A 2 -8.50 6.30 -37.21
CA ASN A 2 -8.49 7.05 -35.95
C ASN A 2 -7.15 6.83 -35.24
N GLU A 3 -6.51 7.92 -34.85
CA GLU A 3 -5.31 7.89 -34.01
C GLU A 3 -5.74 7.96 -32.53
N LEU A 4 -4.82 7.62 -31.61
CA LEU A 4 -5.11 7.67 -30.18
C LEU A 4 -5.52 9.09 -29.74
N ASP A 5 -4.90 10.10 -30.35
CA ASP A 5 -5.13 11.53 -30.11
C ASP A 5 -6.60 11.94 -30.33
N ASP A 6 -7.33 11.28 -31.23
CA ASP A 6 -8.75 11.58 -31.52
C ASP A 6 -9.69 11.29 -30.35
N PHE A 7 -9.23 10.52 -29.37
CA PHE A 7 -10.01 10.09 -28.21
C PHE A 7 -9.63 10.84 -26.92
N LEU A 8 -8.66 11.76 -26.96
CA LEU A 8 -8.06 12.36 -25.76
C LEU A 8 -8.74 13.65 -25.30
N GLU A 9 -9.69 14.18 -26.06
CA GLU A 9 -10.46 15.38 -25.69
C GLU A 9 -11.02 15.34 -24.25
N PRO A 10 -11.53 14.21 -23.71
CA PRO A 10 -12.00 14.17 -22.33
C PRO A 10 -10.91 14.48 -21.30
N LEU A 11 -9.63 14.21 -21.60
CA LEU A 11 -8.51 14.52 -20.70
C LEU A 11 -8.33 16.02 -20.45
N HIS A 12 -8.84 16.87 -21.35
CA HIS A 12 -8.81 18.32 -21.22
C HIS A 12 -10.08 18.88 -20.58
N GLN A 13 -11.02 18.00 -20.23
CA GLN A 13 -12.29 18.33 -19.59
C GLN A 13 -12.33 17.80 -18.15
N GLY A 14 -11.16 17.54 -17.55
CA GLY A 14 -11.01 17.05 -16.20
C GLY A 14 -11.08 15.53 -16.04
N VAL A 15 -11.14 14.74 -17.13
CA VAL A 15 -11.02 13.28 -17.02
C VAL A 15 -9.56 12.91 -16.77
N TRP A 16 -9.29 12.21 -15.67
CA TRP A 16 -7.91 11.82 -15.30
C TRP A 16 -7.28 10.82 -16.27
N GLU A 17 -8.05 9.80 -16.68
CA GLU A 17 -7.57 8.74 -17.55
C GLU A 17 -8.68 8.33 -18.53
N VAL A 18 -8.32 8.19 -19.81
CA VAL A 18 -9.19 7.69 -20.88
C VAL A 18 -8.72 6.30 -21.28
N ALA A 19 -9.63 5.33 -21.23
CA ALA A 19 -9.40 3.98 -21.74
C ALA A 19 -9.97 3.85 -23.17
N VAL A 20 -9.08 3.65 -24.13
CA VAL A 20 -9.42 3.49 -25.56
C VAL A 20 -9.20 2.03 -25.97
N PRO A 21 -10.19 1.32 -26.50
CA PRO A 21 -10.02 -0.06 -26.94
C PRO A 21 -8.95 -0.15 -28.05
N LYS A 22 -8.12 -1.20 -28.02
CA LYS A 22 -7.12 -1.42 -29.08
C LYS A 22 -7.76 -1.58 -30.47
N GLU A 23 -8.98 -2.09 -30.53
CA GLU A 23 -9.72 -2.22 -31.79
C GLU A 23 -10.09 -0.85 -32.41
N SER A 24 -10.09 0.21 -31.60
CA SER A 24 -10.41 1.58 -32.03
C SER A 24 -9.20 2.38 -32.53
N VAL A 25 -7.98 1.86 -32.36
CA VAL A 25 -6.71 2.51 -32.75
C VAL A 25 -5.84 1.49 -33.49
N GLU A 26 -5.42 1.77 -34.71
CA GLU A 26 -4.67 0.80 -35.53
C GLU A 26 -3.24 0.54 -34.99
N GLY A 27 -3.10 -0.45 -34.10
CA GLY A 27 -1.86 -1.13 -33.72
C GLY A 27 -0.79 -0.32 -32.96
N SER A 28 -0.61 0.96 -33.28
CA SER A 28 0.34 1.89 -32.70
C SER A 28 -0.39 3.13 -32.18
N PRO A 29 0.07 3.76 -31.09
CA PRO A 29 -0.57 4.97 -30.54
C PRO A 29 -0.54 6.19 -31.47
N GLY A 30 0.14 6.13 -32.62
CA GLY A 30 0.16 7.19 -33.64
C GLY A 30 1.48 7.95 -33.67
N THR A 31 1.51 9.06 -34.42
CA THR A 31 2.75 9.82 -34.65
C THR A 31 3.16 10.66 -33.43
N GLY A 32 4.46 10.67 -33.11
CA GLY A 32 5.02 11.48 -32.01
C GLY A 32 5.05 10.82 -30.63
N TRP A 33 4.49 9.61 -30.48
CA TRP A 33 4.56 8.82 -29.24
C TRP A 33 5.90 8.10 -29.13
N ALA A 34 6.63 8.34 -28.04
CA ALA A 34 7.91 7.70 -27.75
C ALA A 34 7.75 6.65 -26.64
N LYS A 35 8.29 5.44 -26.84
CA LYS A 35 8.25 4.39 -25.82
C LYS A 35 9.03 4.83 -24.57
N SER A 36 8.39 4.74 -23.41
CA SER A 36 9.01 5.02 -22.12
C SER A 36 9.93 3.86 -21.72
N ALA A 37 11.14 4.18 -21.24
CA ALA A 37 12.06 3.17 -20.70
C ALA A 37 11.61 2.63 -19.33
N ILE A 38 10.83 3.43 -18.60
CA ILE A 38 10.28 3.08 -17.29
C ILE A 38 8.79 2.82 -17.46
N ASN A 39 8.39 1.58 -17.21
CA ASN A 39 6.99 1.21 -17.02
C ASN A 39 6.67 1.40 -15.54
N LEU A 40 5.90 2.43 -15.18
CA LEU A 40 5.27 2.45 -13.85
C LEU A 40 4.26 1.29 -13.79
N PRO A 41 4.16 0.58 -12.65
CA PRO A 41 3.44 -0.68 -12.57
C PRO A 41 1.93 -0.42 -12.43
N THR A 42 1.26 -0.10 -13.54
CA THR A 42 -0.20 -0.22 -13.64
C THR A 42 -0.52 -1.70 -13.96
N PRO A 43 -1.47 -2.35 -13.24
CA PRO A 43 -1.76 -3.77 -13.46
C PRO A 43 -2.10 -4.07 -14.93
N GLY A 44 -1.40 -5.03 -15.53
CA GLY A 44 -1.65 -5.46 -16.91
C GLY A 44 -0.99 -4.62 -18.01
N THR A 45 -0.13 -3.67 -17.67
CA THR A 45 0.64 -2.88 -18.66
C THR A 45 1.73 -3.70 -19.34
N ILE A 46 1.69 -3.73 -20.68
CA ILE A 46 2.66 -4.39 -21.57
C ILE A 46 3.79 -3.42 -21.93
N ALA A 47 3.44 -2.17 -22.22
CA ALA A 47 4.37 -1.10 -22.56
C ALA A 47 3.79 0.26 -22.18
N SER A 48 4.65 1.26 -22.03
CA SER A 48 4.21 2.64 -21.80
C SER A 48 4.82 3.56 -22.86
N TYR A 49 4.08 4.57 -23.30
CA TYR A 49 4.55 5.57 -24.28
C TYR A 49 4.23 6.97 -23.79
N ARG A 50 4.96 7.96 -24.30
CA ARG A 50 4.86 9.37 -23.89
C ARG A 50 4.87 10.30 -25.10
N LYS A 51 4.06 11.35 -25.03
CA LYS A 51 4.02 12.45 -25.99
C LYS A 51 3.79 13.75 -25.22
N GLY A 52 4.86 14.47 -24.91
CA GLY A 52 4.79 15.64 -24.03
C GLY A 52 4.25 15.27 -22.64
N GLN A 53 3.15 15.90 -22.25
CA GLN A 53 2.43 15.63 -20.99
C GLN A 53 1.59 14.35 -21.05
N TYR A 54 1.26 13.81 -22.22
CA TYR A 54 0.47 12.58 -22.27
C TYR A 54 1.33 11.37 -21.95
N HIS A 55 0.76 10.47 -21.17
CA HIS A 55 1.35 9.18 -20.83
C HIS A 55 0.31 8.09 -21.08
N VAL A 56 0.68 7.12 -21.90
CA VAL A 56 -0.17 5.98 -22.25
C VAL A 56 0.42 4.69 -21.71
N HIS A 57 -0.44 3.90 -21.10
CA HIS A 57 -0.21 2.51 -20.74
C HIS A 57 -0.93 1.61 -21.73
N GLU A 58 -0.14 0.82 -22.46
CA GLU A 58 -0.65 -0.24 -23.32
C GLU A 58 -0.97 -1.47 -22.48
N THR A 59 -2.20 -1.97 -22.57
CA THR A 59 -2.60 -3.25 -21.97
C THR A 59 -2.91 -4.28 -23.05
N ALA A 60 -3.39 -5.46 -22.66
CA ALA A 60 -3.80 -6.49 -23.62
C ALA A 60 -4.97 -6.03 -24.53
N THR A 61 -5.91 -5.25 -23.98
CA THR A 61 -7.19 -4.93 -24.64
C THR A 61 -7.39 -3.45 -24.93
N GLU A 62 -6.67 -2.57 -24.24
CA GLU A 62 -6.91 -1.12 -24.27
C GLU A 62 -5.63 -0.29 -24.10
N TRP A 63 -5.68 0.94 -24.59
CA TRP A 63 -4.76 2.03 -24.33
C TRP A 63 -5.33 2.89 -23.22
N ARG A 64 -4.63 3.01 -22.09
CA ARG A 64 -5.04 3.88 -20.99
C ARG A 64 -4.16 5.12 -21.00
N VAL A 65 -4.75 6.28 -21.25
CA VAL A 65 -4.02 7.53 -21.42
C VAL A 65 -4.38 8.49 -20.30
N HIS A 66 -3.39 9.07 -19.64
CA HIS A 66 -3.57 10.18 -18.70
C HIS A 66 -2.66 11.36 -19.07
N LEU A 67 -2.97 12.53 -18.51
CA LEU A 67 -2.23 13.76 -18.70
C LEU A 67 -1.42 14.08 -17.44
N ASP A 68 -0.09 14.04 -17.55
CA ASP A 68 0.83 14.48 -16.51
C ASP A 68 0.87 16.01 -16.47
N ARG A 69 1.03 16.60 -15.28
CA ARG A 69 1.08 18.06 -15.16
C ARG A 69 2.39 18.63 -15.69
N TYR A 70 3.48 17.90 -15.52
CA TYR A 70 4.80 18.29 -15.98
C TYR A 70 5.34 17.26 -16.95
N ASP A 71 5.80 17.70 -18.13
CA ASP A 71 6.56 16.81 -19.01
C ASP A 71 7.86 16.41 -18.28
N PRO A 72 8.08 15.11 -17.98
CA PRO A 72 9.27 14.64 -17.28
C PRO A 72 10.57 14.91 -18.05
N LYS A 73 10.51 15.14 -19.37
CA LYS A 73 11.68 15.54 -20.17
C LYS A 73 12.11 16.98 -19.87
N VAL A 74 11.16 17.84 -19.53
CA VAL A 74 11.40 19.27 -19.29
C VAL A 74 11.55 19.54 -17.78
N HIS A 75 10.75 18.89 -16.95
CA HIS A 75 10.65 19.12 -15.51
C HIS A 75 10.64 17.81 -14.69
N PRO A 76 11.73 17.03 -14.69
CA PRO A 76 11.77 15.69 -14.09
C PRO A 76 11.53 15.68 -12.56
N LEU A 77 12.01 16.71 -11.84
CA LEU A 77 11.82 16.80 -10.40
C LEU A 77 10.38 17.17 -10.02
N LEU A 78 9.75 18.08 -10.77
CA LEU A 78 8.35 18.45 -10.54
C LEU A 78 7.43 17.29 -10.90
N HIS A 79 7.72 16.56 -11.98
CA HIS A 79 7.02 15.31 -12.31
C HIS A 79 7.11 14.29 -11.17
N LEU A 80 8.29 14.08 -10.58
CA LEU A 80 8.44 13.13 -9.47
C LEU A 80 7.68 13.53 -8.20
N VAL A 81 7.57 14.83 -7.92
CA VAL A 81 6.93 15.35 -6.69
C VAL A 81 5.43 15.52 -6.84
N ASP A 82 4.97 16.00 -8.00
CA ASP A 82 3.56 16.35 -8.23
C ASP A 82 2.78 15.27 -9.01
N ASP A 83 3.47 14.49 -9.86
CA ASP A 83 2.84 13.48 -10.73
C ASP A 83 3.20 12.03 -10.33
N ALA A 84 4.33 11.79 -9.63
CA ALA A 84 4.81 10.45 -9.26
C ALA A 84 5.42 10.23 -7.84
N PRO A 85 4.96 10.81 -6.71
CA PRO A 85 5.34 10.36 -5.38
C PRO A 85 5.11 8.86 -5.21
N LEU A 86 6.04 8.17 -4.53
CA LEU A 86 5.95 6.75 -4.16
C LEU A 86 4.61 6.39 -3.45
N VAL A 87 3.95 7.41 -2.89
CA VAL A 87 2.59 7.40 -2.30
C VAL A 87 1.50 7.10 -3.34
N PHE A 88 1.70 7.47 -4.62
CA PHE A 88 0.80 7.18 -5.73
C PHE A 88 0.60 5.70 -6.00
N MET A 89 1.55 4.84 -5.61
CA MET A 89 1.29 3.39 -5.65
C MET A 89 0.20 2.99 -4.64
N ILE A 90 0.13 3.64 -3.48
CA ILE A 90 -0.85 3.30 -2.43
C ILE A 90 -2.21 3.91 -2.76
N SER A 91 -2.27 5.18 -3.19
CA SER A 91 -3.52 5.80 -3.64
C SER A 91 -4.05 5.16 -4.93
N GLY A 92 -3.19 4.82 -5.88
CA GLY A 92 -3.53 4.03 -7.07
C GLY A 92 -4.03 2.63 -6.74
N THR A 93 -3.49 1.97 -5.70
CA THR A 93 -4.00 0.67 -5.21
C THR A 93 -5.36 0.82 -4.54
N LEU A 94 -5.55 1.84 -3.70
CA LEU A 94 -6.86 2.16 -3.08
C LEU A 94 -7.91 2.50 -4.15
N LEU A 95 -7.54 3.31 -5.13
CA LEU A 95 -8.41 3.67 -6.24
C LEU A 95 -8.73 2.47 -7.12
N ALA A 96 -7.76 1.60 -7.41
CA ALA A 96 -7.97 0.36 -8.16
C ALA A 96 -8.83 -0.67 -7.40
N LEU A 97 -8.81 -0.65 -6.06
CA LEU A 97 -9.71 -1.47 -5.23
C LEU A 97 -11.15 -0.96 -5.24
N ILE A 98 -11.36 0.33 -5.53
CA ILE A 98 -12.67 0.99 -5.49
C ILE A 98 -13.28 1.13 -6.88
N MET A 99 -12.45 1.40 -7.89
CA MET A 99 -12.87 1.52 -9.28
C MET A 99 -13.09 0.13 -9.86
N ASP A 100 -14.35 -0.19 -10.14
CA ASP A 100 -14.71 -1.39 -10.88
C ASP A 100 -14.21 -1.25 -12.33
N THR A 101 -13.06 -1.84 -12.63
CA THR A 101 -12.36 -1.75 -13.92
C THR A 101 -13.15 -2.31 -15.10
N LYS A 102 -14.30 -2.97 -14.87
CA LYS A 102 -15.01 -3.72 -15.89
C LYS A 102 -15.94 -2.93 -16.81
N SER A 103 -16.14 -1.62 -16.63
CA SER A 103 -17.16 -0.89 -17.41
C SER A 103 -16.80 0.52 -17.88
N ALA A 104 -15.51 0.82 -18.08
CA ALA A 104 -15.06 2.11 -18.63
C ALA A 104 -15.53 2.37 -20.08
N LEU A 105 -15.89 1.32 -20.83
CA LEU A 105 -16.12 1.36 -22.28
C LEU A 105 -17.34 2.18 -22.78
N ARG A 106 -18.29 2.58 -21.91
CA ARG A 106 -19.52 3.30 -22.32
C ARG A 106 -20.08 4.21 -21.21
N ARG A 107 -19.23 4.71 -20.32
CA ARG A 107 -19.70 5.56 -19.23
C ARG A 107 -19.83 7.00 -19.72
N GLU A 108 -21.01 7.59 -19.54
CA GLU A 108 -21.21 9.02 -19.75
C GLU A 108 -20.23 9.80 -18.86
N THR A 109 -19.67 10.90 -19.39
CA THR A 109 -18.73 11.79 -18.68
C THR A 109 -19.22 12.19 -17.29
N SER A 110 -20.53 12.35 -17.11
CA SER A 110 -21.20 12.65 -15.83
C SER A 110 -20.93 11.59 -14.74
N SER A 111 -20.92 10.30 -15.11
CA SER A 111 -20.68 9.20 -14.19
C SER A 111 -19.21 9.11 -13.78
N LEU A 112 -18.29 9.40 -14.69
CA LEU A 112 -16.85 9.46 -14.40
C LEU A 112 -16.52 10.61 -13.44
N VAL A 113 -17.13 11.79 -13.64
CA VAL A 113 -16.98 12.93 -12.74
C VAL A 113 -17.54 12.64 -11.34
N ALA A 114 -18.64 11.89 -11.23
CA ALA A 114 -19.21 11.48 -9.94
C ALA A 114 -18.30 10.52 -9.17
N GLU A 115 -17.70 9.53 -9.84
CA GLU A 115 -16.75 8.61 -9.24
C GLU A 115 -15.46 9.30 -8.81
N GLN A 116 -14.92 10.18 -9.64
CA GLN A 116 -13.80 11.05 -9.30
C GLN A 116 -14.12 11.93 -8.09
N LYS A 117 -15.35 12.46 -8.01
CA LYS A 117 -15.79 13.23 -6.85
C LYS A 117 -15.78 12.40 -5.57
N ALA A 118 -16.28 11.17 -5.62
CA ALA A 118 -16.25 10.25 -4.49
C ALA A 118 -14.81 9.89 -4.10
N ALA A 119 -13.92 9.69 -5.07
CA ALA A 119 -12.52 9.36 -4.84
C ALA A 119 -11.77 10.43 -4.05
N TRP A 120 -11.84 11.71 -4.44
CA TRP A 120 -11.13 12.76 -3.68
C TRP A 120 -11.73 13.00 -2.31
N GLN A 121 -13.05 12.89 -2.17
CA GLN A 121 -13.71 12.98 -0.87
C GLN A 121 -13.24 11.86 0.05
N LEU A 122 -13.13 10.64 -0.47
CA LEU A 122 -12.61 9.51 0.29
C LEU A 122 -11.14 9.71 0.66
N LEU A 123 -10.28 10.21 -0.23
CA LEU A 123 -8.89 10.53 0.09
C LEU A 123 -8.79 11.53 1.24
N LEU A 124 -9.61 12.58 1.24
CA LEU A 124 -9.64 13.54 2.34
C LEU A 124 -10.13 12.91 3.64
N VAL A 125 -11.26 12.18 3.61
CA VAL A 125 -11.83 11.54 4.81
C VAL A 125 -10.86 10.51 5.37
N ALA A 126 -10.31 9.64 4.52
CA ALA A 126 -9.30 8.66 4.92
C ALA A 126 -8.05 9.34 5.47
N GLY A 127 -7.59 10.44 4.84
CA GLY A 127 -6.46 11.23 5.31
C GLY A 127 -6.69 11.81 6.71
N PHE A 128 -7.83 12.47 6.94
CA PHE A 128 -8.19 13.00 8.26
C PHE A 128 -8.36 11.90 9.31
N CYS A 129 -9.01 10.77 8.97
CA CYS A 129 -9.14 9.62 9.86
C CYS A 129 -7.77 9.05 10.22
N MET A 130 -6.86 8.89 9.26
CA MET A 130 -5.49 8.41 9.50
C MET A 130 -4.69 9.37 10.38
N MET A 131 -4.82 10.68 10.15
CA MET A 131 -4.20 11.68 11.03
C MET A 131 -4.77 11.61 12.45
N LEU A 132 -6.10 11.51 12.60
CA LEU A 132 -6.75 11.37 13.91
C LEU A 132 -6.27 10.11 14.63
N ILE A 133 -6.19 8.98 13.95
CA ILE A 133 -5.63 7.73 14.49
C ILE A 133 -4.17 7.96 14.94
N GLY A 134 -3.35 8.59 14.11
CA GLY A 134 -1.97 8.94 14.45
C GLY A 134 -1.87 9.80 15.71
N VAL A 135 -2.71 10.83 15.85
CA VAL A 135 -2.78 11.67 17.06
C VAL A 135 -3.19 10.85 18.27
N LEU A 136 -4.26 10.05 18.18
CA LEU A 136 -4.77 9.24 19.29
C LEU A 136 -3.72 8.24 19.78
N ILE A 137 -3.01 7.58 18.84
CA ILE A 137 -1.91 6.67 19.15
C ILE A 137 -0.76 7.41 19.85
N GLY A 138 -0.45 8.65 19.43
CA GLY A 138 0.64 9.44 19.97
C GLY A 138 0.37 10.08 21.34
N ILE A 139 -0.90 10.24 21.74
CA ILE A 139 -1.27 10.83 23.04
C ILE A 139 -0.97 9.85 24.20
N ASP A 140 -1.26 8.57 24.00
CA ASP A 140 -1.05 7.52 25.00
C ASP A 140 -0.37 6.31 24.34
N PRO A 141 0.95 6.39 24.11
CA PRO A 141 1.67 5.41 23.31
C PRO A 141 1.70 4.03 23.96
N LEU A 142 1.88 3.93 25.28
CA LEU A 142 1.95 2.65 25.98
C LEU A 142 0.59 1.93 25.96
N SER A 143 -0.51 2.61 26.32
CA SER A 143 -1.83 1.98 26.24
C SER A 143 -2.19 1.64 24.79
N SER A 144 -1.78 2.47 23.83
CA SER A 144 -1.99 2.20 22.41
C SER A 144 -1.22 0.95 21.95
N PHE A 145 0.04 0.78 22.36
CA PHE A 145 0.85 -0.40 22.05
C PHE A 145 0.15 -1.67 22.51
N GLU A 146 -0.22 -1.71 23.79
CA GLU A 146 -0.84 -2.85 24.41
C GLU A 146 -2.16 -3.21 23.69
N ARG A 147 -3.03 -2.22 23.47
CA ARG A 147 -4.30 -2.41 22.76
C ARG A 147 -4.09 -2.92 21.34
N ILE A 148 -3.12 -2.38 20.60
CA ILE A 148 -2.82 -2.79 19.22
C ILE A 148 -2.30 -4.22 19.19
N VAL A 149 -1.36 -4.59 20.06
CA VAL A 149 -0.79 -5.94 20.11
C VAL A 149 -1.85 -6.96 20.53
N ILE A 150 -2.60 -6.69 21.60
CA ILE A 150 -3.66 -7.59 22.07
C ILE A 150 -4.72 -7.76 20.99
N LEU A 151 -5.21 -6.66 20.39
CA LEU A 151 -6.18 -6.73 19.30
C LEU A 151 -5.62 -7.50 18.10
N GLY A 152 -4.38 -7.26 17.71
CA GLY A 152 -3.72 -7.95 16.61
C GLY A 152 -3.62 -9.45 16.83
N VAL A 153 -3.27 -9.90 18.04
CA VAL A 153 -3.24 -11.32 18.42
C VAL A 153 -4.65 -11.92 18.36
N ARG A 154 -5.65 -11.24 18.94
CA ARG A 154 -7.05 -11.70 18.93
C ARG A 154 -7.57 -11.87 17.50
N LEU A 155 -7.37 -10.87 16.65
CA LEU A 155 -7.77 -10.92 15.25
C LEU A 155 -7.02 -12.02 14.49
N SER A 156 -5.73 -12.23 14.75
CA SER A 156 -4.94 -13.28 14.12
C SER A 156 -5.46 -14.69 14.45
N VAL A 157 -5.86 -14.93 15.70
CA VAL A 157 -6.48 -16.19 16.13
C VAL A 157 -7.82 -16.41 15.42
N LEU A 158 -8.67 -15.37 15.34
CA LEU A 158 -9.94 -15.43 14.61
C LEU A 158 -9.72 -15.72 13.11
N CYS A 159 -8.77 -15.03 12.47
CA CYS A 159 -8.41 -15.27 11.08
C CYS A 159 -7.91 -16.70 10.86
N LEU A 160 -7.04 -17.22 11.73
CA LEU A 160 -6.56 -18.60 11.67
C LEU A 160 -7.71 -19.61 11.78
N ALA A 161 -8.64 -19.37 12.70
CA ALA A 161 -9.84 -20.19 12.86
C ALA A 161 -10.66 -20.22 11.57
N LEU A 162 -10.93 -19.06 10.98
CA LEU A 162 -11.67 -18.95 9.71
C LEU A 162 -10.95 -19.67 8.56
N VAL A 163 -9.62 -19.56 8.47
CA VAL A 163 -8.82 -20.26 7.46
C VAL A 163 -8.91 -21.78 7.63
N ILE A 164 -8.85 -22.28 8.88
CA ILE A 164 -8.97 -23.72 9.16
C ILE A 164 -10.38 -24.23 8.82
N ILE A 165 -11.43 -23.49 9.18
CA ILE A 165 -12.82 -23.82 8.82
C ILE A 165 -12.96 -23.85 7.30
N ALA A 166 -12.50 -22.82 6.61
CA ALA A 166 -12.56 -22.72 5.15
C ALA A 166 -11.85 -23.91 4.47
N LYS A 167 -10.69 -24.34 4.98
CA LYS A 167 -9.98 -25.54 4.48
C LYS A 167 -10.67 -26.87 4.81
N GLY A 168 -11.67 -26.85 5.70
CA GLY A 168 -12.53 -28.00 6.00
C GLY A 168 -13.78 -28.07 5.12
N LEU A 169 -14.04 -27.04 4.32
CA LEU A 169 -15.20 -26.91 3.43
C LEU A 169 -14.77 -26.95 1.96
N ASP A 170 -15.62 -27.49 1.09
CA ASP A 170 -15.48 -27.30 -0.36
C ASP A 170 -16.01 -25.91 -0.73
N PRO A 171 -15.17 -25.00 -1.26
CA PRO A 171 -15.60 -23.63 -1.57
C PRO A 171 -16.67 -23.54 -2.68
N ARG A 172 -16.87 -24.59 -3.49
CA ARG A 172 -17.88 -24.59 -4.56
C ARG A 172 -19.25 -25.08 -4.11
N SER A 173 -19.27 -26.10 -3.26
CA SER A 173 -20.51 -26.76 -2.83
C SER A 173 -20.87 -26.50 -1.37
N PHE A 174 -20.00 -25.80 -0.62
CA PHE A 174 -20.09 -25.58 0.84
C PHE A 174 -20.27 -26.88 1.64
N ARG A 175 -19.87 -28.02 1.08
CA ARG A 175 -19.93 -29.32 1.76
C ARG A 175 -18.73 -29.50 2.67
N VAL A 176 -18.93 -30.20 3.78
CA VAL A 176 -17.86 -30.54 4.72
C VAL A 176 -16.98 -31.62 4.10
N VAL A 177 -15.72 -31.26 3.80
CA VAL A 177 -14.69 -32.17 3.29
C VAL A 177 -13.89 -32.77 4.45
N SER A 178 -13.74 -32.04 5.56
CA SER A 178 -13.08 -32.53 6.76
C SER A 178 -13.75 -32.01 8.04
N GLY A 179 -14.62 -32.85 8.62
CA GLY A 179 -15.32 -32.51 9.86
C GLY A 179 -14.38 -32.19 11.03
N GLY A 180 -13.25 -32.89 11.14
CA GLY A 180 -12.25 -32.63 12.18
C GLY A 180 -11.62 -31.24 12.09
N ARG A 181 -11.33 -30.75 10.86
CA ARG A 181 -10.82 -29.39 10.66
C ARG A 181 -11.88 -28.34 10.96
N VAL A 182 -13.12 -28.57 10.53
CA VAL A 182 -14.23 -27.67 10.84
C VAL A 182 -14.43 -27.57 12.35
N LEU A 183 -14.44 -28.71 13.06
CA LEU A 183 -14.58 -28.75 14.51
C LEU A 183 -13.42 -28.05 15.23
N LEU A 184 -12.17 -28.34 14.85
CA LEU A 184 -10.98 -27.66 15.39
C LEU A 184 -11.06 -26.16 15.15
N GLY A 185 -11.42 -25.74 13.94
CA GLY A 185 -11.58 -24.35 13.57
C GLY A 185 -12.63 -23.63 14.41
N PHE A 186 -13.80 -24.24 14.65
CA PHE A 186 -14.80 -23.70 15.58
C PHE A 186 -14.30 -23.66 17.03
N GLY A 187 -13.52 -24.64 17.47
CA GLY A 187 -12.88 -24.62 18.79
C GLY A 187 -11.92 -23.42 18.95
N ILE A 188 -11.05 -23.20 17.96
CA ILE A 188 -10.14 -22.05 17.94
C ILE A 188 -10.92 -20.73 17.82
N LEU A 189 -12.01 -20.69 17.05
CA LEU A 189 -12.87 -19.52 16.93
C LEU A 189 -13.49 -19.16 18.29
N ALA A 190 -13.99 -20.16 19.02
CA ALA A 190 -14.54 -19.97 20.35
C ALA A 190 -13.49 -19.43 21.33
N VAL A 191 -12.27 -19.98 21.32
CA VAL A 191 -11.14 -19.47 22.12
C VAL A 191 -10.79 -18.03 21.73
N GLY A 192 -10.75 -17.71 20.43
CA GLY A 192 -10.49 -16.36 19.95
C GLY A 192 -11.55 -15.36 20.44
N LEU A 193 -12.83 -15.73 20.41
CA LEU A 193 -13.92 -14.88 20.89
C LEU A 193 -13.90 -14.71 22.41
N THR A 194 -13.67 -15.77 23.18
CA THR A 194 -13.60 -15.67 24.65
C THR A 194 -12.37 -14.91 25.13
N SER A 195 -11.30 -14.85 24.33
CA SER A 195 -10.10 -14.07 24.65
C SER A 195 -10.34 -12.56 24.76
N PHE A 196 -11.46 -12.02 24.26
CA PHE A 196 -11.84 -10.62 24.44
C PHE A 196 -12.23 -10.28 25.88
N SER A 197 -12.66 -11.27 26.66
CA SER A 197 -13.01 -11.13 28.07
C SER A 197 -11.84 -11.38 29.01
N LEU A 198 -10.69 -11.80 28.47
CA LEU A 198 -9.49 -12.08 29.25
C LEU A 198 -8.59 -10.86 29.27
N ASP A 199 -8.00 -10.62 30.43
CA ASP A 199 -6.91 -9.68 30.57
C ASP A 199 -5.60 -10.32 30.08
N LEU A 200 -4.95 -9.66 29.13
CA LEU A 200 -3.86 -10.23 28.33
C LEU A 200 -2.62 -9.32 28.36
N GLU A 201 -2.40 -8.57 29.44
CA GLU A 201 -1.26 -7.65 29.59
C GLU A 201 0.09 -8.35 29.29
N TRP A 202 0.25 -9.61 29.74
CA TRP A 202 1.45 -10.41 29.51
C TRP A 202 1.73 -10.73 28.03
N VAL A 203 0.74 -10.59 27.15
CA VAL A 203 0.90 -10.79 25.70
C VAL A 203 1.75 -9.68 25.08
N ALA A 204 1.54 -8.43 25.51
CA ALA A 204 2.33 -7.30 25.04
C ALA A 204 3.81 -7.46 25.42
N SER A 205 4.08 -7.79 26.69
CA SER A 205 5.46 -8.03 27.16
C SER A 205 6.10 -9.23 26.45
N SER A 206 5.34 -10.29 26.19
CA SER A 206 5.82 -11.45 25.43
C SER A 206 6.19 -11.08 23.98
N PHE A 207 5.43 -10.18 23.36
CA PHE A 207 5.73 -9.67 22.03
C PHE A 207 7.05 -8.89 22.00
N VAL A 208 7.29 -8.04 23.00
CA VAL A 208 8.55 -7.30 23.13
C VAL A 208 9.74 -8.23 23.38
N LEU A 209 9.57 -9.29 24.16
CA LEU A 209 10.59 -10.32 24.33
C LEU A 209 10.90 -11.03 23.00
N ILE A 210 9.87 -11.38 22.21
CA ILE A 210 10.05 -11.96 20.87
C ILE A 210 10.82 -11.00 19.96
N LEU A 211 10.51 -9.71 20.00
CA LEU A 211 11.25 -8.68 19.26
C LEU A 211 12.72 -8.60 19.70
N ALA A 212 13.00 -8.67 21.00
CA ALA A 212 14.36 -8.68 21.51
C ALA A 212 15.15 -9.90 21.01
N LEU A 213 14.55 -11.08 21.08
CA LEU A 213 15.14 -12.32 20.58
C LEU A 213 15.38 -12.26 19.07
N TRP A 214 14.44 -11.69 18.31
CA TRP A 214 14.60 -11.48 16.88
C TRP A 214 15.75 -10.52 16.56
N ALA A 215 15.83 -9.39 17.26
CA ALA A 215 16.89 -8.39 17.08
C ALA A 215 18.26 -9.01 17.41
N PHE A 216 18.34 -9.79 18.50
CA PHE A 216 19.55 -10.52 18.87
C PHE A 216 19.95 -11.56 17.81
N ALA A 217 19.01 -12.39 17.34
CA ALA A 217 19.28 -13.36 16.27
C ALA A 217 19.75 -12.67 14.98
N SER A 218 19.13 -11.54 14.62
CA SER A 218 19.53 -10.72 13.47
C SER A 218 20.94 -10.18 13.60
N ALA A 219 21.32 -9.76 14.81
CA ALA A 219 22.67 -9.33 15.15
C ALA A 219 23.67 -10.47 14.98
N VAL A 220 23.41 -11.64 15.59
CA VAL A 220 24.26 -12.83 15.51
C VAL A 220 24.48 -13.25 14.06
N VAL A 221 23.42 -13.34 13.27
CA VAL A 221 23.51 -13.74 11.84
C VAL A 221 24.32 -12.72 11.05
N SER A 222 24.07 -11.42 11.24
CA SER A 222 24.76 -10.36 10.50
C SER A 222 26.24 -10.27 10.87
N LEU A 223 26.58 -10.30 12.17
CA LEU A 223 27.94 -10.26 12.67
C LEU A 223 28.73 -11.53 12.28
N LYS A 224 28.12 -12.72 12.37
CA LYS A 224 28.76 -13.98 11.94
C LYS A 224 29.15 -13.95 10.46
N ARG A 225 28.37 -13.28 9.60
CA ARG A 225 28.73 -13.10 8.19
C ARG A 225 29.93 -12.18 8.00
N THR A 226 30.08 -11.15 8.83
CA THR A 226 31.25 -10.24 8.77
C THR A 226 32.56 -10.93 9.15
N VAL A 227 32.52 -12.00 9.96
CA VAL A 227 33.72 -12.79 10.32
C VAL A 227 34.37 -13.44 9.09
N ARG A 228 33.62 -13.66 8.00
CA ARG A 228 34.16 -14.22 6.74
C ARG A 228 35.11 -13.27 5.99
N GLY A 229 35.24 -12.03 6.45
CA GLY A 229 36.13 -11.04 5.86
C GLY A 229 35.44 -10.09 4.88
N ARG A 230 36.16 -9.03 4.51
CA ARG A 230 35.61 -7.86 3.81
C ARG A 230 35.13 -8.16 2.38
N PHE A 231 35.73 -9.14 1.71
CA PHE A 231 35.48 -9.46 0.30
C PHE A 231 34.44 -10.56 0.09
N ASP A 232 34.08 -11.30 1.14
CA ASP A 232 33.21 -12.48 1.05
C ASP A 232 31.74 -12.18 1.43
N VAL A 233 31.38 -10.90 1.57
CA VAL A 233 30.01 -10.45 1.90
C VAL A 233 29.38 -9.75 0.68
N PRO A 234 28.48 -10.42 -0.07
CA PRO A 234 27.90 -9.90 -1.32
C PRO A 234 27.17 -8.56 -1.18
N GLU A 235 26.59 -8.32 -0.01
CA GLU A 235 25.79 -7.13 0.28
C GLU A 235 26.60 -5.95 0.84
N GLY A 236 27.92 -6.13 0.97
CA GLY A 236 28.84 -5.15 1.55
C GLY A 236 29.12 -5.38 3.03
N PHE A 237 30.41 -5.49 3.37
CA PHE A 237 30.89 -5.71 4.74
C PHE A 237 30.36 -4.67 5.74
N TYR A 238 30.52 -3.37 5.44
CA TYR A 238 30.13 -2.30 6.35
C TYR A 238 28.62 -2.24 6.59
N LYS A 239 27.82 -2.55 5.57
CA LYS A 239 26.36 -2.62 5.70
C LYS A 239 25.96 -3.72 6.68
N ARG A 240 26.53 -4.92 6.54
CA ARG A 240 26.24 -6.04 7.45
C ARG A 240 26.78 -5.84 8.85
N LEU A 241 27.94 -5.22 8.99
CA LEU A 241 28.49 -4.83 10.29
C LEU A 241 27.59 -3.81 10.99
N GLY A 242 27.18 -2.76 10.27
CA GLY A 242 26.28 -1.72 10.79
C GLY A 242 24.93 -2.29 11.23
N ILE A 243 24.29 -3.12 10.40
CA ILE A 243 23.04 -3.82 10.77
C ILE A 243 23.26 -4.70 12.00
N GLY A 244 24.35 -5.47 12.04
CA GLY A 244 24.66 -6.36 13.16
C GLY A 244 24.80 -5.63 14.49
N ILE A 245 25.57 -4.53 14.50
CA ILE A 245 25.76 -3.68 15.69
C ILE A 245 24.45 -3.00 16.08
N ALA A 246 23.74 -2.40 15.11
CA ALA A 246 22.48 -1.70 15.38
C ALA A 246 21.43 -2.66 15.95
N SER A 247 21.28 -3.86 15.39
CA SER A 247 20.36 -4.89 15.91
C SER A 247 20.75 -5.36 17.32
N LEU A 248 22.06 -5.47 17.63
CA LEU A 248 22.51 -5.84 18.96
C LEU A 248 22.19 -4.75 19.99
N LEU A 249 22.52 -3.49 19.66
CA LEU A 249 22.19 -2.34 20.51
C LEU A 249 20.69 -2.24 20.73
N PHE A 250 19.89 -2.46 19.70
CA PHE A 250 18.44 -2.45 19.80
C PHE A 250 17.91 -3.58 20.70
N ALA A 251 18.45 -4.80 20.59
CA ALA A 251 18.10 -5.91 21.48
C ALA A 251 18.42 -5.58 22.95
N VAL A 252 19.60 -4.99 23.21
CA VAL A 252 20.00 -4.55 24.57
C VAL A 252 19.07 -3.46 25.08
N LEU A 253 18.71 -2.49 24.23
CA LEU A 253 17.80 -1.40 24.59
C LEU A 253 16.41 -1.94 24.98
N ILE A 254 15.87 -2.90 24.21
CA ILE A 254 14.59 -3.55 24.53
C ILE A 254 14.62 -4.20 25.91
N LEU A 255 15.71 -4.90 26.24
CA LEU A 255 15.82 -5.60 27.52
C LEU A 255 16.09 -4.65 28.70
N ALA A 256 16.78 -3.53 28.46
CA ALA A 256 17.16 -2.58 29.50
C ALA A 256 16.03 -1.61 29.85
N VAL A 257 15.27 -1.14 28.86
CA VAL A 257 14.22 -0.12 28.99
C VAL A 257 13.03 -0.45 28.06
N PRO A 258 12.30 -1.55 28.29
CA PRO A 258 11.26 -2.04 27.39
C PRO A 258 10.19 -0.98 27.11
N ASP A 259 9.67 -0.32 28.14
CA ASP A 259 8.63 0.71 28.02
C ASP A 259 9.06 1.86 27.11
N ALA A 260 10.31 2.33 27.22
CA ALA A 260 10.82 3.40 26.36
C ALA A 260 10.95 2.96 24.89
N VAL A 261 11.24 1.68 24.65
CA VAL A 261 11.28 1.13 23.29
C VAL A 261 9.87 0.95 22.73
N GLU A 262 8.91 0.48 23.54
CA GLU A 262 7.50 0.44 23.17
C GLU A 262 6.99 1.82 22.78
N GLU A 263 7.24 2.84 23.61
CA GLU A 263 6.91 4.23 23.29
C GLU A 263 7.55 4.69 21.98
N LEU A 264 8.84 4.45 21.79
CA LEU A 264 9.55 4.83 20.57
C LEU A 264 8.94 4.18 19.32
N LEU A 265 8.61 2.89 19.40
CA LEU A 265 7.97 2.16 18.30
C LEU A 265 6.59 2.75 17.99
N VAL A 266 5.81 3.08 19.02
CA VAL A 266 4.47 3.66 18.85
C VAL A 266 4.54 5.08 18.31
N TYR A 267 5.46 5.90 18.77
CA TYR A 267 5.70 7.23 18.20
C TYR A 267 6.12 7.15 16.74
N ALA A 268 6.94 6.17 16.36
CA ALA A 268 7.27 5.93 14.96
C ALA A 268 6.01 5.58 14.14
N VAL A 269 5.15 4.69 14.65
CA VAL A 269 3.87 4.35 14.00
C VAL A 269 2.94 5.57 13.91
N SER A 270 2.83 6.36 14.98
CA SER A 270 2.06 7.61 15.02
C SER A 270 2.55 8.60 13.97
N ALA A 271 3.87 8.85 13.91
CA ALA A 271 4.48 9.74 12.93
C ALA A 271 4.24 9.25 11.49
N ILE A 272 4.35 7.95 11.25
CA ILE A 272 4.04 7.33 9.95
C ILE A 272 2.57 7.54 9.59
N ALA A 273 1.63 7.27 10.51
CA ALA A 273 0.19 7.44 10.29
C ALA A 273 -0.17 8.91 10.01
N LEU A 274 0.42 9.85 10.74
CA LEU A 274 0.27 11.29 10.51
C LEU A 274 0.79 11.71 9.15
N LEU A 275 1.99 11.24 8.78
CA LEU A 275 2.59 11.53 7.48
C LEU A 275 1.72 10.99 6.34
N PHE A 276 1.30 9.72 6.40
CA PHE A 276 0.41 9.14 5.40
C PHE A 276 -0.93 9.86 5.32
N GLY A 277 -1.54 10.16 6.46
CA GLY A 277 -2.80 10.90 6.50
C GLY A 277 -2.68 12.29 5.87
N PHE A 278 -1.61 13.02 6.19
CA PHE A 278 -1.32 14.32 5.59
C PHE A 278 -1.13 14.22 4.07
N LEU A 279 -0.38 13.22 3.60
CA LEU A 279 -0.18 12.98 2.17
C LEU A 279 -1.49 12.65 1.44
N LEU A 280 -2.38 11.86 2.04
CA LEU A 280 -3.72 11.59 1.49
C LEU A 280 -4.57 12.86 1.40
N VAL A 281 -4.49 13.75 2.40
CA VAL A 281 -5.18 15.05 2.35
C VAL A 281 -4.62 15.92 1.23
N LEU A 282 -3.29 16.03 1.11
CA LEU A 282 -2.67 16.78 0.03
C LEU A 282 -3.08 16.23 -1.34
N GLU A 283 -3.14 14.91 -1.48
CA GLU A 283 -3.57 14.26 -2.72
C GLU A 283 -5.04 14.53 -3.02
N GLY A 284 -5.94 14.38 -2.04
CA GLY A 284 -7.35 14.71 -2.22
C GLY A 284 -7.57 16.18 -2.61
N LEU A 285 -6.77 17.11 -2.05
CA LEU A 285 -6.79 18.51 -2.44
C LEU A 285 -6.23 18.75 -3.84
N GLY A 286 -5.13 18.07 -4.20
CA GLY A 286 -4.51 18.10 -5.53
C GLY A 286 -5.48 17.58 -6.59
N PHE A 287 -6.09 16.43 -6.34
CA PHE A 287 -7.11 15.82 -7.19
C PHE A 287 -8.31 16.76 -7.39
N ARG A 288 -8.81 17.39 -6.32
CA ARG A 288 -9.88 18.39 -6.42
C ARG A 288 -9.48 19.61 -7.25
N ARG A 289 -8.22 20.04 -7.19
CA ARG A 289 -7.70 21.15 -8.01
C ARG A 289 -7.62 20.74 -9.48
N ARG A 290 -7.14 19.53 -9.79
CA ARG A 290 -7.11 19.00 -11.16
C ARG A 290 -8.51 18.98 -11.79
N MET A 291 -9.52 18.52 -11.03
CA MET A 291 -10.92 18.58 -11.46
C MET A 291 -11.49 19.99 -11.70
N LYS A 292 -10.87 21.05 -11.15
CA LYS A 292 -11.37 22.44 -11.24
C LYS A 292 -10.58 23.32 -12.20
N ALA A 293 -9.34 22.95 -12.53
CA ALA A 293 -8.45 23.78 -13.34
C ALA A 293 -8.76 23.70 -14.85
N GLU A 294 -9.71 22.85 -15.24
CA GLU A 294 -10.06 22.56 -16.64
C GLU A 294 -11.54 22.87 -16.96
N VAL A 295 -12.15 23.78 -16.17
CA VAL A 295 -13.40 24.51 -16.51
C VAL A 295 -13.06 25.98 -16.65
#